data_AF-A0A7C3PE71-F1
#
_entry.id   AF-A0A7C3PE71-F1
#
_cell.length_a   1.000
_cell.length_b   1.000
_cell.length_c   1.000
_cell.angle_alpha   90.00
_cell.angle_beta   90.00
_cell.angle_gamma   90.00
#
_symmetry.space_group_name_H-M   'P 1'
#
loop_
_entity.id
_entity.type
_entity.pdbx_description
1 polymer ?
#
loop_
_entity_poly.entity_id
_entity_poly.type
_entity_poly.pdbx_seq_one_letter_code
_entity_poly.pdbx_strand_id
1 'polypeptide(L)'
;MSVPSTAESSTFMPRYELLQWMAGMTGLLFIFAFGAICGSFINVVVYRIPRGMNVIRPPSACPACGTRLRWTENFPILGWLWLRGKCRFCKSPISPEYVLVELFVACVFALCYALWFMEPSPVKLAGLDPEAWRPEWTEAGLSRMWPMLLIVYALIGSLVAMTLIDAKTFTIPLVIPWFATLVAVVIHPLHAVVFGADAVRHLPDLDTWTIPIPSHRWVCAAYLGVVGMALSIAMLRFGIFPRSFSDYEEWEKGAQASGADGKEPGSSADNGGTSRELRMVLMRVLMLTGPGVALMALGATLGADAGRPLEGMLLGLLVGLVIGIVLRRMVAGPTEHLEPIWVQYPHARREMLKECVFLLPIVGLAWVGWWLGAPGGDMDAIFGQAPLWSRVLGASLLGYLVGGGMIWGIRIVGSLAFGREAMGLGDVHLLAAVGAALGWIDPILVFFLAPPIAILWFVLGAVASRLLKGHGSVLQFGPHLSAATLLVLLFKEPLAGVLQPLTGNPSVLP
;
A
#
# COMPACT_ATOMS: atom_id res chain seq x y z
N MET A 1 -65.03 -21.66 7.13
CA MET A 1 -65.01 -20.22 6.78
C MET A 1 -63.57 -19.83 6.54
N SER A 2 -63.17 -19.82 5.28
CA SER A 2 -61.90 -19.30 4.80
C SER A 2 -61.98 -17.77 4.80
N VAL A 3 -61.11 -17.12 5.57
CA VAL A 3 -60.88 -15.67 5.46
C VAL A 3 -60.01 -15.46 4.21
N PRO A 4 -60.45 -14.72 3.19
CA PRO A 4 -59.63 -14.46 2.03
C PRO A 4 -58.53 -13.45 2.41
N SER A 5 -57.27 -13.84 2.21
CA SER A 5 -56.12 -12.95 2.26
C SER A 5 -56.13 -12.04 1.04
N THR A 6 -56.72 -10.85 1.17
CA THR A 6 -56.47 -9.76 0.22
C THR A 6 -55.05 -9.25 0.47
N ALA A 7 -54.09 -9.84 -0.23
CA ALA A 7 -52.77 -9.28 -0.44
C ALA A 7 -52.92 -8.05 -1.35
N GLU A 8 -53.31 -6.92 -0.75
CA GLU A 8 -53.11 -5.62 -1.37
C GLU A 8 -51.61 -5.32 -1.35
N SER A 9 -51.05 -5.21 -2.54
CA SER A 9 -49.72 -4.68 -2.84
C SER A 9 -49.53 -3.33 -2.16
N SER A 10 -48.82 -3.31 -1.02
CA SER A 10 -48.36 -2.06 -0.43
C SER A 10 -47.10 -1.61 -1.15
N THR A 11 -47.26 -0.67 -2.07
CA THR A 11 -46.20 0.13 -2.71
C THR A 11 -45.45 1.05 -1.73
N PHE A 12 -45.67 0.89 -0.42
CA PHE A 12 -45.15 1.74 0.63
C PHE A 12 -44.16 0.96 1.48
N MET A 13 -42.91 1.42 1.53
CA MET A 13 -41.94 0.95 2.51
C MET A 13 -42.54 1.06 3.92
N PRO A 14 -42.42 0.02 4.76
CA PRO A 14 -42.75 0.11 6.18
C PRO A 14 -42.13 1.35 6.83
N ARG A 15 -42.85 1.99 7.76
CA ARG A 15 -42.41 3.26 8.37
C ARG A 15 -41.01 3.20 9.00
N TYR A 16 -40.61 2.06 9.54
CA TYR A 16 -39.28 1.87 10.13
C TYR A 16 -38.17 1.84 9.06
N GLU A 17 -38.41 1.23 7.89
CA GLU A 17 -37.46 1.22 6.77
C GLU A 17 -37.28 2.62 6.21
N LEU A 18 -38.36 3.39 6.11
CA LEU A 18 -38.28 4.79 5.69
C LEU A 18 -37.43 5.63 6.66
N LEU A 19 -37.61 5.45 7.97
CA LEU A 19 -36.80 6.13 8.99
C LEU A 19 -35.32 5.74 8.90
N GLN A 20 -35.02 4.45 8.73
CA GLN A 20 -33.64 3.95 8.54
C GLN A 20 -33.01 4.52 7.26
N TRP A 21 -33.76 4.56 6.16
CA TRP A 21 -33.32 5.17 4.91
C TRP A 21 -33.05 6.67 5.04
N MET A 22 -33.94 7.42 5.71
CA MET A 22 -33.75 8.85 5.91
C MET A 22 -32.53 9.14 6.80
N ALA A 23 -32.30 8.34 7.84
CA ALA A 23 -31.10 8.42 8.66
C ALA A 23 -29.85 8.07 7.84
N GLY A 24 -29.91 6.99 7.06
CA GLY A 24 -28.85 6.56 6.14
C GLY A 24 -28.48 7.64 5.12
N MET A 25 -29.47 8.26 4.47
CA MET A 25 -29.28 9.38 3.54
C MET A 25 -28.67 10.60 4.21
N THR A 26 -29.10 10.92 5.42
CA THR A 26 -28.55 12.05 6.17
C THR A 26 -27.07 11.80 6.50
N GLY A 27 -26.73 10.59 6.96
CA GLY A 27 -25.35 10.17 7.18
C GLY A 27 -24.52 10.17 5.89
N LEU A 28 -25.09 9.70 4.77
CA LEU A 28 -24.43 9.68 3.47
C LEU A 28 -24.05 11.11 3.02
N LEU A 29 -24.99 12.05 3.12
CA LEU A 29 -24.75 13.46 2.79
C LEU A 29 -23.70 14.09 3.71
N PHE A 30 -23.74 13.78 5.00
CA PHE A 30 -22.73 14.24 5.96
C PHE A 30 -21.33 13.71 5.61
N ILE A 31 -21.21 12.40 5.36
CA ILE A 31 -19.94 11.75 5.00
C ILE A 31 -19.42 12.27 3.65
N PHE A 32 -20.31 12.49 2.67
CA PHE A 32 -19.92 13.10 1.40
C PHE A 32 -19.35 14.51 1.61
N ALA A 33 -20.02 15.35 2.39
CA ALA A 33 -19.55 16.69 2.69
C ALA A 33 -18.21 16.67 3.46
N PHE A 34 -18.08 15.76 4.44
CA PHE A 34 -16.83 15.56 5.17
C PHE A 34 -15.69 15.10 4.25
N GLY A 35 -15.95 14.14 3.36
CA GLY A 35 -14.97 13.69 2.37
C GLY A 35 -14.55 14.80 1.40
N ALA A 36 -15.47 15.69 1.00
CA ALA A 36 -15.14 16.86 0.17
C ALA A 36 -14.21 17.84 0.93
N ILE A 37 -14.45 18.07 2.22
CA ILE A 37 -13.58 18.88 3.09
C ILE A 37 -12.19 18.24 3.20
N CYS A 38 -12.12 16.93 3.45
CA CYS A 38 -10.87 16.18 3.48
C CYS A 38 -10.13 16.24 2.13
N GLY A 39 -10.83 16.09 1.00
CA GLY A 39 -10.25 16.24 -0.33
C GLY A 39 -9.68 17.64 -0.58
N SER A 40 -10.36 18.68 -0.11
CA SER A 40 -9.87 20.06 -0.21
C SER A 40 -8.61 20.26 0.62
N PHE A 41 -8.53 19.66 1.80
CA PHE A 41 -7.31 19.63 2.62
C PHE A 41 -6.18 18.83 1.95
N ILE A 42 -6.49 17.70 1.31
CA ILE A 42 -5.50 16.89 0.57
C ILE A 42 -4.86 17.71 -0.55
N ASN A 43 -5.61 18.53 -1.28
CA ASN A 43 -5.04 19.45 -2.27
C ASN A 43 -3.99 20.39 -1.66
N VAL A 44 -4.21 20.88 -0.44
CA VAL A 44 -3.23 21.70 0.29
C VAL A 44 -1.98 20.87 0.61
N VAL A 45 -2.16 19.64 1.10
CA VAL A 45 -1.06 18.72 1.42
C VAL A 45 -0.21 18.40 0.19
N VAL A 46 -0.85 18.03 -0.93
CA VAL A 46 -0.20 17.71 -2.21
C VAL A 46 0.60 18.89 -2.74
N TYR A 47 0.11 20.12 -2.57
CA TYR A 47 0.81 21.30 -3.02
C TYR A 47 2.00 21.68 -2.11
N ARG A 48 1.81 21.62 -0.79
CA ARG A 48 2.74 22.21 0.20
C ARG A 48 3.84 21.30 0.69
N ILE A 49 3.54 20.03 1.00
CA ILE A 49 4.52 19.11 1.60
C ILE A 49 5.76 18.90 0.71
N PRO A 50 5.62 18.62 -0.61
CA PRO A 50 6.79 18.40 -1.47
C PRO A 50 7.68 19.64 -1.63
N ARG A 51 7.14 20.83 -1.32
CA ARG A 51 7.84 22.12 -1.40
C ARG A 51 8.39 22.58 -0.05
N GLY A 52 8.29 21.76 1.00
CA GLY A 52 8.71 22.13 2.35
C GLY A 52 7.91 23.28 2.96
N MET A 53 6.72 23.58 2.43
CA MET A 53 5.88 24.69 2.91
C MET A 53 5.03 24.25 4.11
N ASN A 54 4.73 25.19 5.01
CA ASN A 54 3.88 24.94 6.16
C ASN A 54 2.42 24.68 5.72
N VAL A 55 1.83 23.59 6.19
CA VAL A 55 0.48 23.14 5.81
C VAL A 55 -0.61 24.10 6.32
N ILE A 56 -0.39 24.77 7.46
CA ILE A 56 -1.37 25.63 8.14
C ILE A 56 -1.30 27.08 7.65
N ARG A 57 -0.09 27.62 7.42
CA ARG A 57 0.13 29.04 7.05
C ARG A 57 1.03 29.16 5.82
N PRO A 58 0.83 30.15 4.92
CA PRO A 58 -0.23 31.16 4.89
C PRO A 58 -1.61 30.61 4.43
N PRO A 59 -2.70 31.39 4.46
CA PRO A 59 -3.99 31.00 3.88
C PRO A 59 -3.92 30.77 2.36
N SER A 60 -4.89 30.03 1.80
CA SER A 60 -4.98 29.79 0.36
C SER A 60 -5.10 31.10 -0.45
N ALA A 61 -4.31 31.21 -1.52
CA ALA A 61 -4.24 32.36 -2.40
C ALA A 61 -4.09 31.92 -3.85
N CYS A 62 -4.46 32.80 -4.79
CA CYS A 62 -4.25 32.54 -6.21
C CYS A 62 -2.75 32.51 -6.54
N PRO A 63 -2.24 31.46 -7.22
CA PRO A 63 -0.82 31.35 -7.55
C PRO A 63 -0.35 32.38 -8.59
N ALA A 64 -1.26 32.95 -9.39
CA ALA A 64 -0.91 33.92 -10.43
C ALA A 64 -0.83 35.37 -9.91
N CYS A 65 -1.83 35.81 -9.13
CA CYS A 65 -1.91 37.20 -8.67
C CYS A 65 -1.69 37.38 -7.17
N GLY A 66 -1.47 36.31 -6.42
CA GLY A 66 -1.25 36.34 -4.97
C GLY A 66 -2.48 36.73 -4.14
N THR A 67 -3.63 36.99 -4.78
CA THR A 67 -4.81 37.44 -4.03
C THR A 67 -5.38 36.32 -3.17
N ARG A 68 -5.64 36.64 -1.89
CA ARG A 68 -6.22 35.73 -0.91
C ARG A 68 -7.63 35.29 -1.31
N LEU A 69 -7.90 33.99 -1.17
CA LEU A 69 -9.23 33.42 -1.38
C LEU A 69 -10.14 33.70 -0.19
N ARG A 70 -11.40 34.04 -0.46
CA ARG A 70 -12.48 34.09 0.53
C ARG A 70 -12.95 32.68 0.83
N TRP A 71 -13.61 32.51 1.97
CA TRP A 71 -14.17 31.22 2.38
C TRP A 71 -15.15 30.64 1.36
N THR A 72 -15.94 31.47 0.66
CA THR A 72 -16.88 31.03 -0.40
C THR A 72 -16.16 30.52 -1.65
N GLU A 73 -14.94 30.98 -1.92
CA GLU A 73 -14.12 30.53 -3.04
C GLU A 73 -13.35 29.25 -2.70
N ASN A 74 -13.16 28.99 -1.42
CA ASN A 74 -12.47 27.82 -0.88
C ASN A 74 -13.45 26.76 -0.35
N PHE A 75 -14.75 26.89 -0.66
CA PHE A 75 -15.74 25.87 -0.32
C PHE A 75 -15.59 24.68 -1.27
N PRO A 76 -15.41 23.44 -0.78
CA PRO A 76 -15.15 22.28 -1.62
C PRO A 76 -16.20 22.11 -2.72
N ILE A 77 -15.75 21.84 -3.95
CA ILE A 77 -16.54 21.66 -5.18
C ILE A 77 -17.26 22.95 -5.63
N LEU A 78 -18.07 23.54 -4.76
CA LEU A 78 -18.92 24.70 -5.06
C LEU A 78 -18.12 25.97 -5.36
N GLY A 79 -16.99 26.19 -4.67
CA GLY A 79 -16.16 27.37 -4.86
C GLY A 79 -15.64 27.49 -6.29
N TRP A 80 -15.16 26.38 -6.85
CA TRP A 80 -14.70 26.31 -8.24
C TRP A 80 -15.86 26.46 -9.23
N LEU A 81 -17.01 25.85 -8.96
CA LEU A 81 -18.21 25.95 -9.80
C LEU A 81 -18.75 27.37 -9.87
N TRP A 82 -18.86 28.08 -8.74
CA TRP A 82 -19.28 29.49 -8.72
C TRP A 82 -18.31 30.42 -9.45
N LEU A 83 -17.00 30.13 -9.36
CA LEU A 83 -15.96 30.86 -10.08
C LEU A 83 -15.85 30.47 -11.57
N ARG A 84 -16.57 29.44 -12.02
CA ARG A 84 -16.49 28.85 -13.37
C ARG A 84 -15.04 28.53 -13.75
N GLY A 85 -14.27 28.01 -12.80
CA GLY A 85 -12.87 27.62 -12.98
C GLY A 85 -11.89 28.76 -13.27
N LYS A 86 -12.19 30.02 -12.92
CA LYS A 86 -11.30 31.16 -13.14
C LYS A 86 -11.17 32.03 -11.87
N CYS A 87 -9.97 32.54 -11.59
CA CYS A 87 -9.76 33.47 -10.49
C CYS A 87 -10.68 34.70 -10.63
N ARG A 88 -11.29 35.19 -9.54
CA ARG A 88 -12.19 36.36 -9.65
C ARG A 88 -11.48 37.64 -10.11
N PHE A 89 -10.22 37.82 -9.71
CA PHE A 89 -9.45 39.05 -9.96
C PHE A 89 -8.69 38.98 -11.28
N CYS A 90 -7.69 38.10 -11.40
CA CYS A 90 -6.83 38.03 -12.59
C CYS A 90 -7.38 37.15 -13.72
N LYS A 91 -8.52 36.46 -13.52
CA LYS A 91 -9.15 35.54 -14.48
C LYS A 91 -8.27 34.36 -14.95
N SER A 92 -7.13 34.11 -14.31
CA SER A 92 -6.30 32.94 -14.59
C SER A 92 -7.11 31.65 -14.38
N PRO A 93 -6.94 30.63 -15.24
CA PRO A 93 -7.64 29.36 -15.07
C PRO A 93 -7.20 28.66 -13.79
N ILE A 94 -8.16 28.01 -13.12
CA ILE A 94 -7.94 27.15 -11.94
C ILE A 94 -8.08 25.71 -12.41
N SER A 95 -7.06 24.89 -12.15
CA SER A 95 -7.03 23.48 -12.58
C SER A 95 -8.29 22.73 -12.14
N PRO A 96 -8.92 21.92 -13.01
CA PRO A 96 -10.04 21.06 -12.61
C PRO A 96 -9.60 19.95 -11.63
N GLU A 97 -8.30 19.67 -11.54
CA GLU A 97 -7.74 18.68 -10.61
C GLU A 97 -8.24 18.88 -9.16
N TYR A 98 -8.33 20.12 -8.69
CA TYR A 98 -8.78 20.43 -7.34
C TYR A 98 -10.18 19.87 -7.06
N VAL A 99 -11.13 20.10 -7.98
CA VAL A 99 -12.51 19.62 -7.86
C VAL A 99 -12.58 18.11 -8.03
N LEU A 100 -11.77 17.55 -8.93
CA LEU A 100 -11.74 16.10 -9.15
C LEU A 100 -11.26 15.36 -7.89
N VAL A 101 -10.24 15.87 -7.20
CA VAL A 101 -9.76 15.28 -5.94
C VAL A 101 -10.81 15.43 -4.84
N GLU A 102 -11.43 16.61 -4.71
CA GLU A 102 -12.50 16.84 -3.73
C GLU A 102 -13.68 15.90 -3.94
N LEU A 103 -14.14 15.76 -5.19
CA LEU A 103 -15.24 14.87 -5.54
C LEU A 103 -14.85 13.40 -5.39
N PHE A 104 -13.63 13.01 -5.77
CA PHE A 104 -13.15 11.63 -5.64
C PHE A 104 -13.15 11.19 -4.17
N VAL A 105 -12.55 11.98 -3.28
CA VAL A 105 -12.50 11.64 -1.84
C VAL A 105 -13.91 11.63 -1.23
N ALA A 106 -14.76 12.60 -1.59
CA ALA A 106 -16.17 12.63 -1.18
C ALA A 106 -16.93 11.37 -1.60
N CYS A 107 -16.79 10.97 -2.86
CA CYS A 107 -17.43 9.77 -3.41
C CYS A 107 -16.90 8.49 -2.78
N VAL A 108 -15.58 8.34 -2.60
CA VAL A 108 -15.01 7.12 -2.00
C VAL A 108 -15.45 6.98 -0.54
N PHE A 109 -15.46 8.07 0.24
CA PHE A 109 -15.93 8.02 1.64
C PHE A 109 -17.42 7.67 1.70
N ALA A 110 -18.24 8.34 0.89
CA ALA A 110 -19.67 8.08 0.79
C ALA A 110 -19.96 6.65 0.31
N LEU A 111 -19.17 6.12 -0.62
CA LEU A 111 -19.29 4.73 -1.08
C LEU A 111 -19.00 3.74 0.04
N CYS A 112 -17.90 3.92 0.79
CA CYS A 112 -17.61 3.07 1.96
C CYS A 112 -18.79 3.10 2.95
N TYR A 113 -19.32 4.28 3.25
CA TYR A 113 -20.48 4.41 4.15
C TYR A 113 -21.74 3.71 3.61
N ALA A 114 -22.04 3.90 2.32
CA ALA A 114 -23.20 3.30 1.68
C ALA A 114 -23.13 1.77 1.62
N LEU A 115 -21.94 1.22 1.34
CA LEU A 115 -21.74 -0.23 1.28
C LEU A 115 -21.80 -0.87 2.67
N TRP A 116 -21.24 -0.20 3.68
CA TRP A 116 -21.00 -0.80 5.00
C TRP A 116 -22.08 -0.54 6.04
N PHE A 117 -22.78 0.59 5.99
CA PHE A 117 -23.68 1.01 7.09
C PHE A 117 -25.13 1.30 6.68
N MET A 118 -25.46 1.31 5.38
CA MET A 118 -26.82 1.59 4.93
C MET A 118 -27.67 0.33 4.72
N GLU A 119 -28.86 0.31 5.31
CA GLU A 119 -29.85 -0.78 5.21
C GLU A 119 -31.23 -0.29 4.76
N PRO A 120 -31.87 -0.99 3.79
CA PRO A 120 -31.25 -1.88 2.79
C PRO A 120 -30.26 -1.11 1.90
N SER A 121 -29.22 -1.79 1.43
CA SER A 121 -28.17 -1.13 0.63
C SER A 121 -28.75 -0.49 -0.63
N PRO A 122 -28.41 0.79 -0.91
CA PRO A 122 -28.82 1.47 -2.14
C PRO A 122 -28.12 0.91 -3.38
N VAL A 123 -26.98 0.21 -3.22
CA VAL A 123 -26.12 -0.23 -4.32
C VAL A 123 -26.26 -1.73 -4.50
N LYS A 124 -26.95 -2.14 -5.58
CA LYS A 124 -26.87 -3.51 -6.11
C LYS A 124 -25.73 -3.57 -7.12
N LEU A 125 -24.51 -3.84 -6.66
CA LEU A 125 -23.35 -3.92 -7.55
C LEU A 125 -23.26 -5.32 -8.18
N ALA A 126 -23.25 -5.40 -9.51
CA ALA A 126 -22.95 -6.60 -10.29
C ALA A 126 -23.80 -7.86 -9.97
N GLY A 127 -25.01 -7.72 -9.42
CA GLY A 127 -25.87 -8.86 -9.09
C GLY A 127 -25.42 -9.69 -7.88
N LEU A 128 -24.42 -9.23 -7.14
CA LEU A 128 -23.99 -9.81 -5.87
C LEU A 128 -24.85 -9.24 -4.74
N ASP A 129 -25.24 -10.10 -3.78
CA ASP A 129 -26.04 -9.70 -2.64
C ASP A 129 -25.33 -8.59 -1.83
N PRO A 130 -26.03 -7.53 -1.39
CA PRO A 130 -25.45 -6.45 -0.61
C PRO A 130 -24.68 -6.87 0.65
N GLU A 131 -25.05 -8.00 1.23
CA GLU A 131 -24.38 -8.59 2.40
C GLU A 131 -22.97 -9.10 2.06
N ALA A 132 -22.72 -9.51 0.81
CA ALA A 132 -21.40 -9.99 0.36
C ALA A 132 -20.33 -8.89 0.31
N TRP A 133 -20.70 -7.63 0.52
CA TRP A 133 -19.80 -6.46 0.44
C TRP A 133 -19.42 -5.90 1.81
N ARG A 134 -20.01 -6.42 2.88
CA ARG A 134 -19.87 -5.87 4.24
C ARG A 134 -18.75 -6.58 4.97
N PRO A 135 -17.68 -5.87 5.38
CA PRO A 135 -16.71 -6.43 6.29
C PRO A 135 -17.38 -6.89 7.59
N GLU A 136 -16.95 -8.01 8.14
CA GLU A 136 -17.50 -8.60 9.38
C GLU A 136 -17.57 -7.58 10.53
N TRP A 137 -16.55 -6.71 10.65
CA TRP A 137 -16.50 -5.70 11.70
C TRP A 137 -17.61 -4.65 11.63
N THR A 138 -18.34 -4.53 10.51
CA THR A 138 -19.43 -3.56 10.36
C THR A 138 -20.73 -4.00 11.04
N GLU A 139 -20.88 -5.28 11.39
CA GLU A 139 -22.08 -5.86 12.00
C GLU A 139 -22.45 -5.21 13.33
N ALA A 140 -21.46 -4.70 14.07
CA ALA A 140 -21.67 -3.98 15.32
C ALA A 140 -22.29 -2.58 15.15
N GLY A 141 -22.49 -2.13 13.90
CA GLY A 141 -23.14 -0.87 13.54
C GLY A 141 -22.27 0.38 13.71
N LEU A 142 -22.69 1.48 13.07
CA LEU A 142 -21.93 2.73 13.00
C LEU A 142 -21.61 3.35 14.37
N SER A 143 -22.54 3.26 15.32
CA SER A 143 -22.37 3.85 16.67
C SER A 143 -21.19 3.25 17.44
N ARG A 144 -20.80 2.00 17.13
CA ARG A 144 -19.66 1.32 17.73
C ARG A 144 -18.43 1.30 16.82
N MET A 145 -18.62 1.38 15.50
CA MET A 145 -17.57 1.16 14.51
C MET A 145 -17.07 2.44 13.82
N TRP A 146 -17.57 3.61 14.20
CA TRP A 146 -17.04 4.89 13.73
C TRP A 146 -15.52 5.08 13.97
N PRO A 147 -14.86 4.56 15.03
CA PRO A 147 -13.41 4.72 15.19
C PRO A 147 -12.64 3.98 14.09
N MET A 148 -13.08 2.78 13.71
CA MET A 148 -12.51 2.05 12.58
C MET A 148 -12.73 2.79 11.26
N LEU A 149 -13.93 3.37 11.08
CA LEU A 149 -14.23 4.21 9.91
C LEU A 149 -13.27 5.41 9.80
N LEU A 150 -12.90 6.03 10.93
CA LEU A 150 -11.88 7.11 10.93
C LEU A 150 -10.49 6.62 10.54
N ILE A 151 -10.07 5.44 10.99
CA ILE A 151 -8.79 4.84 10.60
C ILE A 151 -8.78 4.62 9.08
N VAL A 152 -9.84 4.01 8.55
CA VAL A 152 -10.01 3.79 7.11
C VAL A 152 -9.99 5.09 6.33
N TYR A 153 -10.74 6.11 6.74
CA TYR A 153 -10.78 7.40 6.05
C TYR A 153 -9.44 8.15 6.10
N ALA A 154 -8.74 8.09 7.24
CA ALA A 154 -7.39 8.64 7.34
C ALA A 154 -6.41 7.90 6.43
N LEU A 155 -6.52 6.57 6.32
CA LEU A 155 -5.72 5.75 5.41
C LEU A 155 -6.03 6.12 3.95
N ILE A 156 -7.29 6.10 3.53
CA ILE A 156 -7.71 6.44 2.16
C ILE A 156 -7.25 7.85 1.78
N GLY A 157 -7.47 8.85 2.65
CA GLY A 157 -7.01 10.21 2.40
C GLY A 157 -5.49 10.31 2.26
N SER A 158 -4.74 9.55 3.06
CA SER A 158 -3.29 9.45 2.97
C SER A 158 -2.84 8.77 1.69
N LEU A 159 -3.49 7.69 1.26
CA LEU A 159 -3.21 6.98 0.00
C LEU A 159 -3.45 7.89 -1.21
N VAL A 160 -4.53 8.67 -1.22
CA VAL A 160 -4.79 9.66 -2.27
C VAL A 160 -3.71 10.73 -2.30
N ALA A 161 -3.34 11.28 -1.13
CA ALA A 161 -2.27 12.27 -1.05
C ALA A 161 -0.92 11.72 -1.53
N MET A 162 -0.53 10.51 -1.09
CA MET A 162 0.70 9.85 -1.52
C MET A 162 0.68 9.57 -3.02
N THR A 163 -0.44 9.06 -3.56
CA THR A 163 -0.60 8.79 -5.00
C THR A 163 -0.44 10.05 -5.84
N LEU A 164 -1.06 11.16 -5.44
CA LEU A 164 -0.97 12.42 -6.19
C LEU A 164 0.41 13.08 -6.11
N ILE A 165 1.08 12.96 -4.97
CA ILE A 165 2.45 13.48 -4.81
C ILE A 165 3.43 12.61 -5.58
N ASP A 166 3.31 11.28 -5.49
CA ASP A 166 4.16 10.35 -6.22
C ASP A 166 4.00 10.55 -7.73
N ALA A 167 2.75 10.65 -8.21
CA ALA A 167 2.40 10.98 -9.60
C ALA A 167 3.16 12.18 -10.16
N LYS A 168 3.43 13.19 -9.33
CA LYS A 168 4.07 14.45 -9.74
C LYS A 168 5.56 14.52 -9.45
N THR A 169 6.03 13.81 -8.43
CA THR A 169 7.37 14.03 -7.86
C THR A 169 8.23 12.77 -7.78
N PHE A 170 7.69 11.59 -8.08
CA PHE A 170 8.38 10.30 -7.93
C PHE A 170 8.89 10.05 -6.51
N THR A 171 8.29 10.70 -5.52
CA THR A 171 8.66 10.57 -4.11
C THR A 171 7.42 10.54 -3.24
N ILE A 172 7.48 9.79 -2.14
CA ILE A 172 6.42 9.75 -1.13
C ILE A 172 6.98 10.39 0.16
N PRO A 173 6.48 11.57 0.58
CA PRO A 173 6.92 12.20 1.81
C PRO A 173 6.51 11.38 3.04
N LEU A 174 7.49 10.98 3.85
CA LEU A 174 7.29 10.06 4.99
C LEU A 174 6.30 10.56 6.06
N VAL A 175 6.06 11.87 6.13
CA VAL A 175 5.09 12.48 7.05
C VAL A 175 3.67 11.93 6.84
N ILE A 176 3.30 11.60 5.60
CA ILE A 176 1.95 11.13 5.25
C ILE A 176 1.70 9.68 5.71
N PRO A 177 2.55 8.68 5.36
CA PRO A 177 2.36 7.33 5.88
C PRO A 177 2.54 7.26 7.41
N TRP A 178 3.39 8.11 8.00
CA TRP A 178 3.51 8.20 9.45
C TRP A 178 2.25 8.74 10.11
N PHE A 179 1.56 9.72 9.49
CA PHE A 179 0.26 10.17 9.96
C PHE A 179 -0.76 9.03 9.97
N ALA A 180 -0.90 8.29 8.86
CA ALA A 180 -1.81 7.14 8.80
C ALA A 180 -1.46 6.05 9.85
N THR A 181 -0.16 5.76 10.01
CA THR A 181 0.32 4.81 11.02
C THR A 181 -0.03 5.27 12.42
N LEU A 182 0.21 6.54 12.75
CA LEU A 182 -0.08 7.10 14.07
C LEU A 182 -1.58 7.05 14.38
N VAL A 183 -2.42 7.41 13.41
CA VAL A 183 -3.88 7.31 13.54
C VAL A 183 -4.28 5.87 13.84
N ALA A 184 -3.77 4.89 13.10
CA ALA A 184 -4.07 3.48 13.33
C ALA A 184 -3.61 2.98 14.71
N VAL A 185 -2.33 3.18 15.05
CA VAL A 185 -1.71 2.68 16.29
C VAL A 185 -2.33 3.32 17.54
N VAL A 186 -2.88 4.53 17.44
CA VAL A 186 -3.55 5.21 18.57
C VAL A 186 -5.04 4.87 18.64
N ILE A 187 -5.76 4.92 17.52
CA ILE A 187 -7.23 4.78 17.54
C ILE A 187 -7.64 3.32 17.75
N HIS A 188 -6.92 2.33 17.19
CA HIS A 188 -7.25 0.91 17.40
C HIS A 188 -7.31 0.49 18.88
N PRO A 189 -6.27 0.70 19.71
CA PRO A 189 -6.35 0.36 21.12
C PRO A 189 -7.36 1.23 21.88
N LEU A 190 -7.53 2.52 21.52
CA LEU A 190 -8.53 3.37 22.13
C LEU A 190 -9.96 2.86 21.86
N HIS A 191 -10.22 2.40 20.64
CA HIS A 191 -11.47 1.76 20.24
C HIS A 191 -11.74 0.53 21.11
N ALA A 192 -10.73 -0.32 21.30
CA ALA A 192 -10.82 -1.49 22.17
C ALA A 192 -11.04 -1.12 23.66
N VAL A 193 -10.45 -0.04 24.17
CA VAL A 193 -10.71 0.42 25.55
C VAL A 193 -12.16 0.88 25.73
N VAL A 194 -12.68 1.65 24.79
CA VAL A 194 -14.00 2.29 24.92
C VAL A 194 -15.14 1.30 24.64
N PHE A 195 -14.99 0.43 23.64
CA PHE A 195 -16.06 -0.43 23.15
C PHE A 195 -15.82 -1.93 23.39
N GLY A 196 -14.64 -2.32 23.84
CA GLY A 196 -14.23 -3.74 23.94
C GLY A 196 -15.08 -4.60 24.87
N ALA A 197 -15.58 -4.05 25.98
CA ALA A 197 -16.38 -4.81 26.94
C ALA A 197 -17.75 -5.26 26.38
N ASP A 198 -18.34 -4.48 25.47
CA ASP A 198 -19.68 -4.73 24.92
C ASP A 198 -19.65 -5.23 23.47
N ALA A 199 -18.59 -4.95 22.70
CA ALA A 199 -18.41 -5.41 21.32
C ALA A 199 -18.05 -6.90 21.24
N VAL A 200 -17.34 -7.45 22.24
CA VAL A 200 -16.99 -8.87 22.33
C VAL A 200 -18.22 -9.80 22.42
N ARG A 201 -19.41 -9.28 22.72
CA ARG A 201 -20.66 -10.08 22.74
C ARG A 201 -21.28 -10.31 21.36
N HIS A 202 -20.80 -9.65 20.31
CA HIS A 202 -21.39 -9.72 18.97
C HIS A 202 -20.43 -10.25 17.90
N LEU A 203 -19.15 -10.44 18.23
CA LEU A 203 -18.19 -11.11 17.35
C LEU A 203 -18.06 -12.58 17.82
N PRO A 204 -18.37 -13.58 16.97
CA PRO A 204 -18.39 -14.99 17.35
C PRO A 204 -17.04 -15.53 17.85
N ASP A 205 -15.93 -14.95 17.38
CA ASP A 205 -14.58 -15.39 17.69
C ASP A 205 -13.77 -14.30 18.41
N LEU A 206 -13.22 -14.62 19.59
CA LEU A 206 -12.34 -13.75 20.39
C LEU A 206 -10.98 -13.46 19.71
N ASP A 207 -10.75 -14.04 18.53
CA ASP A 207 -9.56 -13.90 17.71
C ASP A 207 -9.75 -12.86 16.57
N THR A 208 -10.97 -12.37 16.36
CA THR A 208 -11.27 -11.32 15.38
C THR A 208 -11.76 -10.05 16.08
N TRP A 209 -11.07 -8.95 15.85
CA TRP A 209 -11.54 -7.59 16.16
C TRP A 209 -11.80 -6.87 14.82
N THR A 210 -11.87 -5.54 14.83
CA THR A 210 -11.88 -4.75 13.57
C THR A 210 -10.67 -5.05 12.67
N ILE A 211 -9.63 -5.68 13.23
CA ILE A 211 -8.49 -6.28 12.54
C ILE A 211 -8.24 -7.68 13.11
N PRO A 212 -7.66 -8.61 12.34
CA PRO A 212 -7.36 -9.96 12.81
C PRO A 212 -6.33 -9.92 13.95
N ILE A 213 -6.71 -10.44 15.13
CA ILE A 213 -5.82 -10.50 16.29
C ILE A 213 -4.95 -11.75 16.14
N PRO A 214 -3.62 -11.59 16.07
CA PRO A 214 -2.74 -12.74 15.94
C PRO A 214 -2.57 -13.45 17.30
N SER A 215 -2.09 -14.69 17.28
CA SER A 215 -1.85 -15.44 18.53
C SER A 215 -0.87 -14.72 19.47
N HIS A 216 -0.89 -15.06 20.76
CA HIS A 216 -0.04 -14.43 21.78
C HIS A 216 1.44 -14.40 21.41
N ARG A 217 1.91 -15.46 20.74
CA ARG A 217 3.26 -15.55 20.16
C ARG A 217 3.61 -14.37 19.26
N TRP A 218 2.71 -14.07 18.32
CA TRP A 218 2.89 -13.00 17.34
C TRP A 218 2.71 -11.63 17.98
N VAL A 219 1.81 -11.50 18.97
CA VAL A 219 1.69 -10.26 19.77
C VAL A 219 3.00 -9.96 20.48
N CYS A 220 3.61 -10.97 21.14
CA CYS A 220 4.91 -10.82 21.80
C CYS A 220 6.03 -10.47 20.80
N ALA A 221 6.05 -11.14 19.64
CA ALA A 221 6.96 -10.84 18.54
C ALA A 221 6.82 -9.39 18.05
N ALA A 222 5.60 -8.87 17.94
CA ALA A 222 5.35 -7.50 17.51
C ALA A 222 5.91 -6.47 18.51
N TYR A 223 5.63 -6.64 19.80
CA TYR A 223 6.14 -5.75 20.85
C TYR A 223 7.67 -5.74 20.87
N LEU A 224 8.31 -6.91 20.90
CA LEU A 224 9.78 -6.96 20.91
C LEU A 224 10.39 -6.52 19.58
N GLY A 225 9.72 -6.74 18.45
CA GLY A 225 10.12 -6.19 17.16
C GLY A 225 10.13 -4.66 17.15
N VAL A 226 9.11 -4.02 17.74
CA VAL A 226 9.07 -2.55 17.89
C VAL A 226 10.13 -2.04 18.88
N VAL A 227 10.40 -2.77 19.97
CA VAL A 227 11.54 -2.47 20.86
C VAL A 227 12.85 -2.55 20.08
N GLY A 228 13.02 -3.55 19.22
CA GLY A 228 14.17 -3.66 18.32
C GLY A 228 14.25 -2.51 17.33
N MET A 229 13.12 -2.05 16.79
CA MET A 229 13.08 -0.86 15.92
C MET A 229 13.51 0.40 16.69
N ALA A 230 13.03 0.59 17.91
CA ALA A 230 13.43 1.71 18.77
C ALA A 230 14.94 1.65 19.08
N LEU A 231 15.48 0.45 19.35
CA LEU A 231 16.90 0.23 19.55
C LEU A 231 17.70 0.56 18.29
N SER A 232 17.29 0.09 17.11
CA SER A 232 17.93 0.42 15.83
C SER A 232 17.95 1.92 15.56
N ILE A 233 16.84 2.62 15.83
CA ILE A 233 16.75 4.08 15.69
C ILE A 233 17.68 4.78 16.70
N ALA A 234 17.75 4.30 17.94
CA ALA A 234 18.67 4.82 18.95
C ALA A 234 20.13 4.64 18.51
N MET A 235 20.49 3.45 18.01
CA MET A 235 21.84 3.16 17.49
C MET A 235 22.21 4.05 16.30
N LEU A 236 21.26 4.36 15.41
CA LEU A 236 21.47 5.36 14.35
C LEU A 236 21.69 6.78 14.92
N ARG A 237 20.95 7.16 15.96
CA ARG A 237 21.05 8.49 16.57
C ARG A 237 22.37 8.70 17.31
N PHE A 238 22.89 7.66 17.95
CA PHE A 238 24.19 7.68 18.62
C PHE A 238 25.38 7.46 17.67
N GLY A 239 25.13 7.30 16.37
CA GLY A 239 26.19 7.11 15.37
C GLY A 239 26.88 5.74 15.41
N ILE A 240 26.30 4.76 16.10
CA ILE A 240 26.79 3.37 16.13
C ILE A 240 26.58 2.73 14.75
N PHE A 241 25.43 2.99 14.13
CA PHE A 241 25.12 2.55 12.79
C PHE A 241 25.33 3.67 11.76
N PRO A 242 26.01 3.38 10.63
CA PRO A 242 26.14 4.35 9.55
C PRO A 242 24.78 4.57 8.87
N ARG A 243 24.45 5.83 8.55
CA ARG A 243 23.27 6.14 7.76
C ARG A 243 23.45 5.64 6.31
N SER A 244 22.43 4.94 5.83
CA SER A 244 22.30 4.59 4.42
C SER A 244 22.14 5.88 3.59
N PHE A 245 22.77 5.95 2.41
CA PHE A 245 22.71 7.06 1.46
C PHE A 245 23.15 8.43 2.00
N SER A 246 24.03 8.45 3.01
CA SER A 246 24.48 9.71 3.63
C SER A 246 25.31 10.61 2.71
N ASP A 247 25.94 10.05 1.68
CA ASP A 247 26.79 10.71 0.69
C ASP A 247 26.07 10.92 -0.66
N TYR A 248 24.79 10.59 -0.77
CA TYR A 248 24.06 10.62 -2.03
C TYR A 248 23.97 12.03 -2.63
N GLU A 249 23.67 13.06 -1.83
CA GLU A 249 23.58 14.45 -2.32
C GLU A 249 24.91 14.99 -2.85
N GLU A 250 26.02 14.64 -2.19
CA GLU A 250 27.36 15.04 -2.62
C GLU A 250 27.73 14.35 -3.93
N TRP A 251 27.42 13.06 -4.02
CA TRP A 251 27.63 12.28 -5.22
C TRP A 251 26.75 12.74 -6.39
N GLU A 252 25.48 13.07 -6.14
CA GLU A 252 24.54 13.59 -7.15
C GLU A 252 25.05 14.92 -7.72
N LYS A 253 25.49 15.85 -6.85
CA LYS A 253 26.10 17.12 -7.29
C LYS A 253 27.36 16.88 -8.11
N GLY A 254 28.22 15.96 -7.69
CA GLY A 254 29.44 15.59 -8.41
C GLY A 254 29.11 15.00 -9.79
N ALA A 255 28.11 14.14 -9.86
CA ALA A 255 27.72 13.49 -11.10
C ALA A 255 27.03 14.44 -12.10
N GLN A 256 26.16 15.33 -11.62
CA GLN A 256 25.57 16.41 -12.43
C GLN A 256 26.66 17.36 -12.96
N ALA A 257 27.69 17.66 -12.16
CA ALA A 257 28.84 18.45 -12.59
C ALA A 257 29.67 17.72 -13.67
N SER A 258 29.94 16.43 -13.51
CA SER A 258 30.70 15.65 -14.50
C SER A 258 29.91 15.33 -15.78
N GLY A 259 28.59 15.23 -15.71
CA GLY A 259 27.72 15.04 -16.88
C GLY A 259 27.65 16.27 -17.78
N ALA A 260 27.98 17.47 -17.27
CA ALA A 260 28.11 18.69 -18.04
C ALA A 260 29.42 18.77 -18.85
N ASP A 261 30.45 17.98 -18.49
CA ASP A 261 31.80 18.04 -19.08
C ASP A 261 32.06 17.00 -20.20
N GLY A 262 31.06 16.20 -20.58
CA GLY A 262 31.08 15.40 -21.82
C GLY A 262 32.25 14.40 -21.97
N LYS A 263 32.86 13.93 -20.89
CA LYS A 263 33.92 12.90 -20.95
C LYS A 263 33.47 11.60 -20.31
N GLU A 264 33.24 10.60 -21.16
CA GLU A 264 33.18 9.19 -20.75
C GLU A 264 34.57 8.72 -20.28
N PRO A 265 34.70 8.15 -19.07
CA PRO A 265 35.94 7.53 -18.66
C PRO A 265 35.95 6.07 -19.12
N GLY A 266 36.75 5.76 -20.14
CA GLY A 266 37.17 4.39 -20.41
C GLY A 266 37.10 3.88 -21.85
N SER A 267 37.50 4.66 -22.85
CA SER A 267 37.84 4.09 -24.17
C SER A 267 39.32 3.70 -24.21
N SER A 268 39.63 2.47 -23.82
CA SER A 268 40.86 1.80 -24.26
C SER A 268 40.47 0.65 -25.17
N ALA A 269 40.73 0.84 -26.46
CA ALA A 269 40.58 -0.17 -27.51
C ALA A 269 41.44 -1.39 -27.16
N ASP A 270 40.78 -2.53 -26.90
CA ASP A 270 41.44 -3.82 -26.76
C ASP A 270 41.01 -4.73 -27.91
N ASN A 271 41.95 -4.96 -28.83
CA ASN A 271 41.81 -5.80 -30.01
C ASN A 271 41.80 -7.29 -29.61
N GLY A 272 40.60 -7.82 -29.38
CA GLY A 272 40.38 -9.24 -29.09
C GLY A 272 38.95 -9.69 -29.40
N GLY A 273 38.41 -9.30 -30.56
CA GLY A 273 36.97 -9.35 -30.87
C GLY A 273 36.34 -10.75 -30.92
N THR A 274 36.96 -11.73 -31.56
CA THR A 274 36.20 -12.94 -31.97
C THR A 274 36.07 -14.00 -30.87
N SER A 275 37.09 -14.20 -30.03
CA SER A 275 37.07 -15.20 -28.95
C SER A 275 36.34 -14.70 -27.70
N ARG A 276 36.39 -13.38 -27.44
CA ARG A 276 35.70 -12.72 -26.33
C ARG A 276 34.20 -12.62 -26.58
N GLU A 277 33.78 -12.31 -27.81
CA GLU A 277 32.36 -12.34 -28.18
C GLU A 277 31.77 -13.74 -28.12
N LEU A 278 32.47 -14.77 -28.62
CA LEU A 278 31.99 -16.14 -28.52
C LEU A 278 31.84 -16.60 -27.06
N ARG A 279 32.80 -16.25 -26.19
CA ARG A 279 32.71 -16.52 -24.74
C ARG A 279 31.54 -15.77 -24.10
N MET A 280 31.30 -14.51 -24.46
CA MET A 280 30.18 -13.72 -23.94
C MET A 280 28.82 -14.26 -24.41
N VAL A 281 28.70 -14.65 -25.68
CA VAL A 281 27.47 -15.27 -26.22
C VAL A 281 27.22 -16.61 -25.53
N LEU A 282 28.25 -17.46 -25.42
CA LEU A 282 28.15 -18.76 -24.74
C LEU A 282 27.74 -18.59 -23.27
N MET A 283 28.34 -17.64 -22.55
CA MET A 283 28.01 -17.36 -21.15
C MET A 283 26.60 -16.80 -20.99
N ARG A 284 26.14 -15.92 -21.90
CA ARG A 284 24.77 -15.40 -21.92
C ARG A 284 23.73 -16.48 -22.20
N VAL A 285 24.03 -17.42 -23.10
CA VAL A 285 23.16 -18.58 -23.38
C VAL A 285 23.14 -19.51 -22.17
N LEU A 286 24.30 -19.88 -21.62
CA LEU A 286 24.41 -20.77 -20.47
C LEU A 286 23.71 -20.21 -19.23
N MET A 287 23.82 -18.91 -18.97
CA MET A 287 23.14 -18.28 -17.84
C MET A 287 21.63 -18.20 -18.03
N LEU A 288 21.15 -18.05 -19.27
CA LEU A 288 19.72 -17.99 -19.55
C LEU A 288 19.06 -19.37 -19.49
N THR A 289 19.73 -20.39 -20.03
CA THR A 289 19.14 -21.73 -20.20
C THR A 289 19.58 -22.72 -19.13
N GLY A 290 20.77 -22.55 -18.55
CA GLY A 290 21.35 -23.46 -17.57
C GLY A 290 20.51 -23.66 -16.31
N PRO A 291 20.13 -22.59 -15.59
CA PRO A 291 19.25 -22.71 -14.42
C PRO A 291 17.86 -23.26 -14.80
N GLY A 292 17.35 -22.88 -15.98
CA GLY A 292 16.11 -23.42 -16.56
C GLY A 292 16.14 -24.94 -16.70
N VAL A 293 17.18 -25.49 -17.33
CA VAL A 293 17.34 -26.93 -17.54
C VAL A 293 17.62 -27.67 -16.22
N ALA A 294 18.46 -27.10 -15.34
CA ALA A 294 18.79 -27.72 -14.06
C ALA A 294 17.57 -27.80 -13.13
N LEU A 295 16.80 -26.72 -13.01
CA LEU A 295 15.61 -26.70 -12.16
C LEU A 295 14.43 -27.43 -12.80
N MET A 296 14.34 -27.48 -14.12
CA MET A 296 13.40 -28.37 -14.83
C MET A 296 13.65 -29.84 -14.46
N ALA A 297 14.91 -30.28 -14.45
CA ALA A 297 15.27 -31.64 -14.07
C ALA A 297 14.98 -31.93 -12.58
N LEU A 298 15.35 -31.00 -11.69
CA LEU A 298 15.04 -31.12 -10.25
C LEU A 298 13.53 -31.10 -9.97
N GLY A 299 12.79 -30.25 -10.69
CA GLY A 299 11.34 -30.17 -10.63
C GLY A 299 10.68 -31.45 -11.12
N ALA A 300 11.21 -32.09 -12.16
CA ALA A 300 10.73 -33.39 -12.62
C ALA A 300 10.96 -34.50 -11.57
N THR A 301 12.10 -34.50 -10.86
CA THR A 301 12.38 -35.49 -9.82
C THR A 301 11.49 -35.28 -8.58
N LEU A 302 11.36 -34.05 -8.10
CA LEU A 302 10.51 -33.74 -6.94
C LEU A 302 9.02 -33.91 -7.27
N GLY A 303 8.63 -33.56 -8.49
CA GLY A 303 7.27 -33.78 -8.98
C GLY A 303 6.94 -35.26 -9.13
N ALA A 304 7.91 -36.11 -9.49
CA ALA A 304 7.71 -37.56 -9.55
C ALA A 304 7.43 -38.16 -8.15
N ASP A 305 8.13 -37.69 -7.11
CA ASP A 305 7.88 -38.11 -5.72
C ASP A 305 6.47 -37.70 -5.22
N ALA A 306 5.91 -36.62 -5.78
CA ALA A 306 4.56 -36.14 -5.50
C ALA A 306 3.49 -36.67 -6.49
N GLY A 307 3.84 -37.57 -7.41
CA GLY A 307 2.93 -38.13 -8.43
C GLY A 307 2.55 -37.17 -9.56
N ARG A 308 3.21 -36.02 -9.69
CA ARG A 308 2.96 -34.96 -10.69
C ARG A 308 4.25 -34.47 -11.37
N PRO A 309 4.94 -35.34 -12.14
CA PRO A 309 6.26 -35.03 -12.71
C PRO A 309 6.21 -33.88 -13.73
N LEU A 310 5.14 -33.79 -14.52
CA LEU A 310 4.98 -32.74 -15.54
C LEU A 310 4.81 -31.34 -14.91
N GLU A 311 4.02 -31.24 -13.84
CA GLU A 311 3.80 -29.97 -13.12
C GLU A 311 5.09 -29.50 -12.45
N GLY A 312 5.81 -30.40 -11.79
CA GLY A 312 7.12 -30.11 -11.20
C GLY A 312 8.15 -29.67 -12.24
N MET A 313 8.17 -30.34 -13.41
CA MET A 313 9.05 -29.98 -14.52
C MET A 313 8.77 -28.57 -15.08
N LEU A 314 7.50 -28.24 -15.31
CA LEU A 314 7.07 -26.93 -15.81
C LEU A 314 7.38 -25.81 -14.81
N LEU A 315 7.12 -26.05 -13.52
CA LEU A 315 7.45 -25.10 -12.45
C LEU A 315 8.96 -24.88 -12.35
N GLY A 316 9.74 -25.96 -12.38
CA GLY A 316 11.20 -25.92 -12.38
C GLY A 316 11.79 -25.14 -13.56
N LEU A 317 11.26 -25.37 -14.77
CA LEU A 317 11.65 -24.62 -15.96
C LEU A 317 11.32 -23.13 -15.83
N LEU A 318 10.13 -22.78 -15.34
CA LEU A 318 9.68 -21.40 -15.20
C LEU A 318 10.53 -20.64 -14.18
N VAL A 319 10.76 -21.24 -13.01
CA VAL A 319 11.64 -20.67 -11.96
C VAL A 319 13.07 -20.54 -12.47
N GLY A 320 13.60 -21.57 -13.15
CA GLY A 320 14.95 -21.52 -13.69
C GLY A 320 15.13 -20.53 -14.84
N LEU A 321 14.10 -20.29 -15.65
CA LEU A 321 14.15 -19.29 -16.72
C LEU A 321 14.10 -17.86 -16.13
N VAL A 322 13.33 -17.63 -15.07
CA VAL A 322 13.34 -16.36 -14.31
C VAL A 322 14.71 -16.12 -13.67
N ILE A 323 15.28 -17.11 -12.99
CA ILE A 323 16.63 -17.03 -12.42
C ILE A 323 17.67 -16.78 -13.53
N GLY A 324 17.53 -17.46 -14.66
CA GLY A 324 18.43 -17.29 -15.80
C GLY A 324 18.35 -15.90 -16.44
N ILE A 325 17.16 -15.29 -16.51
CA ILE A 325 16.99 -13.89 -16.95
C ILE A 325 17.69 -12.93 -15.97
N VAL A 326 17.54 -13.16 -14.66
CA VAL A 326 18.18 -12.34 -13.61
C VAL A 326 19.71 -12.48 -13.67
N LEU A 327 20.24 -13.71 -13.72
CA LEU A 327 21.68 -13.97 -13.82
C LEU A 327 22.28 -13.41 -15.12
N ARG A 328 21.59 -13.54 -16.25
CA ARG A 328 22.00 -12.94 -17.52
C ARG A 328 22.09 -11.41 -17.41
N ARG A 329 21.15 -10.77 -16.71
CA ARG A 329 21.15 -9.32 -16.48
C ARG A 329 22.21 -8.87 -15.47
N MET A 330 22.61 -9.71 -14.52
CA MET A 330 23.72 -9.43 -13.61
C MET A 330 25.07 -9.41 -14.32
N VAL A 331 25.21 -10.18 -15.40
CA VAL A 331 26.48 -10.40 -16.10
C VAL A 331 26.58 -9.63 -17.41
N ALA A 332 25.46 -9.39 -18.08
CA ALA A 332 25.40 -8.37 -19.09
C ALA A 332 25.58 -7.02 -18.39
N GLY A 333 26.81 -6.49 -18.44
CA GLY A 333 27.07 -5.10 -18.05
C GLY A 333 26.08 -4.14 -18.74
N PRO A 334 25.94 -2.91 -18.21
CA PRO A 334 24.91 -1.98 -18.63
C PRO A 334 24.89 -1.86 -20.16
N THR A 335 23.76 -2.16 -20.79
CA THR A 335 23.58 -1.94 -22.22
C THR A 335 23.64 -0.45 -22.49
N GLU A 336 24.61 -0.08 -23.32
CA GLU A 336 24.80 1.25 -23.88
C GLU A 336 23.54 1.74 -24.60
N HIS A 337 23.18 2.99 -24.28
CA HIS A 337 22.30 3.93 -24.98
C HIS A 337 20.77 3.71 -24.91
N LEU A 338 20.13 4.46 -24.02
CA LEU A 338 19.43 5.72 -24.36
C LEU A 338 18.99 6.36 -23.03
N GLU A 339 19.48 7.58 -22.83
CA GLU A 339 19.08 8.63 -21.89
C GLU A 339 17.67 8.46 -21.24
N PRO A 340 17.33 9.10 -20.11
CA PRO A 340 18.12 9.41 -18.91
C PRO A 340 17.29 9.49 -17.57
N ILE A 341 17.79 8.98 -16.42
CA ILE A 341 17.13 9.06 -15.09
C ILE A 341 18.14 9.11 -13.90
N TRP A 342 18.79 10.21 -13.55
CA TRP A 342 19.98 10.76 -14.24
C TRP A 342 21.29 10.60 -13.45
N VAL A 343 21.32 9.84 -12.35
CA VAL A 343 22.56 9.29 -11.82
C VAL A 343 22.24 8.03 -11.00
N GLN A 344 22.76 6.85 -11.37
CA GLN A 344 22.59 5.62 -10.56
C GLN A 344 23.71 5.47 -9.54
N TYR A 345 23.37 5.48 -8.25
CA TYR A 345 24.35 5.46 -7.16
C TYR A 345 25.14 4.14 -7.17
N PRO A 346 26.46 4.17 -7.44
CA PRO A 346 27.25 2.97 -7.76
C PRO A 346 27.49 2.07 -6.54
N HIS A 347 27.26 2.56 -5.33
CA HIS A 347 27.52 1.82 -4.09
C HIS A 347 26.26 1.20 -3.47
N ALA A 348 25.20 0.97 -4.26
CA ALA A 348 23.94 0.39 -3.78
C ALA A 348 24.13 -0.86 -2.89
N ARG A 349 25.06 -1.76 -3.23
CA ARG A 349 25.33 -2.99 -2.43
C ARG A 349 25.85 -2.68 -1.01
N ARG A 350 26.71 -1.68 -0.87
CA ARG A 350 27.23 -1.22 0.42
C ARG A 350 26.10 -0.64 1.27
N GLU A 351 25.22 0.13 0.65
CA GLU A 351 24.07 0.74 1.33
C GLU A 351 23.07 -0.32 1.80
N MET A 352 22.81 -1.35 0.99
CA MET A 352 21.96 -2.47 1.41
C MET A 352 22.54 -3.23 2.61
N LEU A 353 23.86 -3.38 2.71
CA LEU A 353 24.47 -3.99 3.89
C LEU A 353 24.20 -3.16 5.16
N LYS A 354 24.26 -1.83 5.07
CA LYS A 354 23.90 -0.94 6.20
C LYS A 354 22.43 -1.10 6.59
N GLU A 355 21.53 -1.22 5.61
CA GLU A 355 20.11 -1.50 5.87
C GLU A 355 19.91 -2.88 6.54
N CYS A 356 20.62 -3.93 6.11
CA CYS A 356 20.58 -5.22 6.79
C CYS A 356 21.00 -5.12 8.25
N VAL A 357 22.09 -4.39 8.54
CA VAL A 357 22.57 -4.16 9.92
C VAL A 357 21.52 -3.42 10.75
N PHE A 358 20.85 -2.43 10.16
CA PHE A 358 19.75 -1.72 10.82
C PHE A 358 18.57 -2.63 11.17
N LEU A 359 18.26 -3.62 10.35
CA LEU A 359 17.15 -4.57 10.58
C LEU A 359 17.47 -5.66 11.60
N LEU A 360 18.75 -5.94 11.91
CA LEU A 360 19.15 -7.03 12.80
C LEU A 360 18.49 -6.96 14.19
N PRO A 361 18.48 -5.83 14.92
CA PRO A 361 17.80 -5.76 16.22
C PRO A 361 16.28 -5.97 16.12
N ILE A 362 15.67 -5.52 15.02
CA ILE A 362 14.22 -5.66 14.78
C ILE A 362 13.86 -7.13 14.63
N VAL A 363 14.51 -7.82 13.70
CA VAL A 363 14.25 -9.24 13.42
C VAL A 363 14.68 -10.12 14.60
N GLY A 364 15.84 -9.82 15.19
CA GLY A 364 16.36 -10.57 16.33
C GLY A 364 15.45 -10.52 17.55
N LEU A 365 14.98 -9.33 17.93
CA LEU A 365 14.06 -9.20 19.07
C LEU A 365 12.65 -9.68 18.75
N ALA A 366 12.15 -9.50 17.52
CA ALA A 366 10.90 -10.12 17.10
C ALA A 366 10.95 -11.66 17.20
N TRP A 367 12.07 -12.27 16.79
CA TRP A 367 12.29 -13.72 16.91
C TRP A 367 12.36 -14.18 18.38
N VAL A 368 13.04 -13.42 19.24
CA VAL A 368 13.03 -13.68 20.69
C VAL A 368 11.60 -13.59 21.24
N GLY A 369 10.81 -12.60 20.83
CA GLY A 369 9.42 -12.46 21.29
C GLY A 369 8.53 -13.61 20.82
N TRP A 370 8.70 -14.04 19.57
CA TRP A 370 8.04 -15.22 19.01
C TRP A 370 8.36 -16.51 19.79
N TRP A 371 9.62 -16.64 20.23
CA TRP A 371 10.09 -17.77 21.03
C TRP A 371 9.55 -17.71 22.46
N LEU A 372 9.61 -16.55 23.12
CA LEU A 372 9.13 -16.36 24.47
C LEU A 372 7.62 -16.55 24.60
N GLY A 373 6.84 -16.10 23.61
CA GLY A 373 5.38 -16.27 23.60
C GLY A 373 4.91 -17.69 23.29
N ALA A 374 5.83 -18.66 23.13
CA ALA A 374 5.48 -20.04 22.78
C ALA A 374 4.45 -20.65 23.76
N PRO A 375 3.54 -21.52 23.27
CA PRO A 375 2.44 -22.03 24.08
C PRO A 375 2.97 -22.76 25.31
N GLY A 376 2.42 -22.45 26.48
CA GLY A 376 2.85 -23.03 27.76
C GLY A 376 4.11 -22.41 28.38
N GLY A 377 4.64 -21.31 27.82
CA GLY A 377 5.68 -20.49 28.45
C GLY A 377 5.13 -19.39 29.37
N ASP A 378 5.99 -18.82 30.23
CA ASP A 378 5.59 -17.76 31.17
C ASP A 378 4.95 -16.54 30.48
N MET A 379 5.43 -16.17 29.29
CA MET A 379 4.87 -15.06 28.53
C MET A 379 3.53 -15.39 27.87
N ASP A 380 3.25 -16.67 27.56
CA ASP A 380 1.93 -17.08 27.06
C ASP A 380 0.85 -16.89 28.14
N ALA A 381 1.18 -17.11 29.41
CA ALA A 381 0.29 -16.80 30.53
C ALA A 381 0.03 -15.28 30.68
N ILE A 382 1.06 -14.45 30.50
CA ILE A 382 0.94 -12.98 30.59
C ILE A 382 0.12 -12.44 29.42
N PHE A 383 0.45 -12.83 28.18
CA PHE A 383 -0.27 -12.36 26.99
C PHE A 383 -1.65 -13.00 26.83
N GLY A 384 -1.87 -14.20 27.37
CA GLY A 384 -3.18 -14.83 27.42
C GLY A 384 -4.14 -14.18 28.40
N GLN A 385 -3.64 -13.42 29.37
CA GLN A 385 -4.45 -12.56 30.24
C GLN A 385 -4.39 -11.09 29.83
N ALA A 386 -3.76 -10.76 28.70
CA ALA A 386 -3.63 -9.38 28.26
C ALA A 386 -5.00 -8.78 27.92
N PRO A 387 -5.27 -7.55 28.37
CA PRO A 387 -6.51 -6.87 28.02
C PRO A 387 -6.61 -6.65 26.50
N LEU A 388 -7.83 -6.60 25.98
CA LEU A 388 -8.09 -6.51 24.53
C LEU A 388 -7.31 -5.40 23.84
N TRP A 389 -7.23 -4.21 24.45
CA TRP A 389 -6.51 -3.07 23.86
C TRP A 389 -5.03 -3.37 23.60
N SER A 390 -4.38 -4.20 24.43
CA SER A 390 -2.99 -4.60 24.25
C SER A 390 -2.85 -5.63 23.13
N ARG A 391 -3.77 -6.59 23.03
CA ARG A 391 -3.81 -7.54 21.92
C ARG A 391 -4.04 -6.83 20.57
N VAL A 392 -4.96 -5.87 20.54
CA VAL A 392 -5.26 -5.04 19.36
C VAL A 392 -4.08 -4.12 18.99
N LEU A 393 -3.41 -3.51 19.97
CA LEU A 393 -2.18 -2.76 19.73
C LEU A 393 -1.11 -3.68 19.11
N GLY A 394 -0.91 -4.87 19.68
CA GLY A 394 0.00 -5.88 19.13
C GLY A 394 -0.33 -6.26 17.68
N ALA A 395 -1.61 -6.40 17.33
CA ALA A 395 -2.06 -6.67 15.97
C ALA A 395 -1.70 -5.53 15.00
N SER A 396 -1.95 -4.27 15.38
CA SER A 396 -1.58 -3.10 14.58
C SER A 396 -0.06 -2.96 14.41
N LEU A 397 0.71 -3.18 15.49
CA LEU A 397 2.18 -3.18 15.44
C LEU A 397 2.73 -4.32 14.56
N LEU A 398 2.14 -5.52 14.63
CA LEU A 398 2.51 -6.62 13.76
C LEU A 398 2.25 -6.27 12.30
N GLY A 399 1.07 -5.71 12.00
CA GLY A 399 0.73 -5.27 10.65
C GLY A 399 1.71 -4.24 10.10
N TYR A 400 2.14 -3.28 10.93
CA TYR A 400 3.19 -2.33 10.57
C TYR A 400 4.51 -3.03 10.20
N LEU A 401 4.97 -3.95 11.06
CA LEU A 401 6.23 -4.68 10.85
C LEU A 401 6.18 -5.61 9.63
N VAL A 402 5.06 -6.31 9.41
CA VAL A 402 4.87 -7.22 8.27
C VAL A 402 4.78 -6.43 6.96
N GLY A 403 3.93 -5.40 6.92
CA GLY A 403 3.75 -4.56 5.73
C GLY A 403 5.05 -3.86 5.33
N GLY A 404 5.75 -3.22 6.29
CA GLY A 404 7.03 -2.58 6.03
C GLY A 404 8.13 -3.59 5.71
N GLY A 405 8.25 -4.65 6.50
CA GLY A 405 9.30 -5.67 6.37
C GLY A 405 9.28 -6.38 5.02
N MET A 406 8.11 -6.63 4.44
CA MET A 406 7.97 -7.30 3.16
C MET A 406 8.54 -6.47 1.99
N ILE A 407 8.14 -5.20 1.86
CA ILE A 407 8.69 -4.30 0.83
C ILE A 407 10.18 -4.04 1.10
N TRP A 408 10.57 -3.88 2.37
CA TRP A 408 11.98 -3.68 2.71
C TRP A 408 12.85 -4.88 2.32
N GLY A 409 12.36 -6.10 2.55
CA GLY A 409 13.05 -7.32 2.10
C GLY A 409 13.27 -7.34 0.59
N ILE A 410 12.25 -6.98 -0.19
CA ILE A 410 12.34 -6.90 -1.66
C ILE A 410 13.24 -5.77 -2.11
N ARG A 411 13.20 -4.61 -1.44
CA ARG A 411 14.13 -3.50 -1.66
C ARG A 411 15.56 -3.99 -1.52
N ILE A 412 15.89 -4.74 -0.47
CA ILE A 412 17.24 -5.29 -0.25
C ILE A 412 17.61 -6.30 -1.34
N VAL A 413 16.80 -7.34 -1.53
CA VAL A 413 17.08 -8.41 -2.50
C VAL A 413 17.16 -7.87 -3.93
N GLY A 414 16.19 -7.04 -4.32
CA GLY A 414 16.14 -6.38 -5.61
C GLY A 414 17.34 -5.47 -5.85
N SER A 415 17.73 -4.67 -4.85
CA SER A 415 18.86 -3.74 -5.01
C SER A 415 20.20 -4.47 -5.09
N LEU A 416 20.37 -5.55 -4.34
CA LEU A 416 21.52 -6.45 -4.48
C LEU A 416 21.54 -7.14 -5.84
N ALA A 417 20.37 -7.53 -6.36
CA ALA A 417 20.24 -8.24 -7.62
C ALA A 417 20.51 -7.36 -8.85
N PHE A 418 19.94 -6.16 -8.88
CA PHE A 418 20.05 -5.23 -10.02
C PHE A 418 21.25 -4.28 -9.91
N GLY A 419 21.93 -4.23 -8.77
CA GLY A 419 23.06 -3.33 -8.54
C GLY A 419 22.69 -1.84 -8.47
N ARG A 420 21.38 -1.54 -8.40
CA ARG A 420 20.79 -0.21 -8.31
C ARG A 420 19.60 -0.27 -7.36
N GLU A 421 19.23 0.86 -6.76
CA GLU A 421 18.07 0.92 -5.87
C GLU A 421 16.80 0.42 -6.56
N ALA A 422 16.17 -0.60 -5.99
CA ALA A 422 15.02 -1.26 -6.59
C ALA A 422 13.69 -0.54 -6.30
N MET A 423 13.52 0.00 -5.09
CA MET A 423 12.29 0.62 -4.60
C MET A 423 12.60 1.67 -3.53
N GLY A 424 11.82 2.74 -3.47
CA GLY A 424 12.01 3.84 -2.52
C GLY A 424 11.54 3.50 -1.10
N LEU A 425 12.10 4.18 -0.10
CA LEU A 425 11.71 4.01 1.32
C LEU A 425 10.25 4.45 1.57
N GLY A 426 9.71 5.29 0.69
CA GLY A 426 8.31 5.70 0.71
C GLY A 426 7.33 4.54 0.58
N ASP A 427 7.60 3.59 -0.32
CA ASP A 427 6.74 2.42 -0.55
C ASP A 427 6.72 1.48 0.67
N VAL A 428 7.87 1.35 1.35
CA VAL A 428 8.00 0.59 2.60
C VAL A 428 7.05 1.15 3.67
N HIS A 429 7.10 2.47 3.89
CA HIS A 429 6.26 3.09 4.91
C HIS A 429 4.79 3.20 4.50
N LEU A 430 4.48 3.30 3.21
CA LEU A 430 3.12 3.21 2.70
C LEU A 430 2.51 1.85 3.10
N LEU A 431 3.17 0.74 2.78
CA LEU A 431 2.61 -0.58 3.09
C LEU A 431 2.66 -0.89 4.60
N ALA A 432 3.63 -0.34 5.34
CA ALA A 432 3.63 -0.38 6.80
C ALA A 432 2.40 0.34 7.40
N ALA A 433 2.02 1.50 6.84
CA ALA A 433 0.82 2.23 7.27
C ALA A 433 -0.47 1.46 6.94
N VAL A 434 -0.54 0.82 5.77
CA VAL A 434 -1.63 -0.08 5.39
C VAL A 434 -1.75 -1.23 6.39
N GLY A 435 -0.64 -1.88 6.72
CA GLY A 435 -0.63 -2.97 7.70
C GLY A 435 -1.00 -2.51 9.11
N ALA A 436 -0.55 -1.33 9.55
CA ALA A 436 -0.94 -0.78 10.84
C ALA A 436 -2.46 -0.55 10.92
N ALA A 437 -3.07 -0.11 9.83
CA ALA A 437 -4.50 0.22 9.75
C ALA A 437 -5.40 -1.01 9.58
N LEU A 438 -5.00 -1.97 8.73
CA LEU A 438 -5.85 -3.09 8.32
C LEU A 438 -5.46 -4.44 8.94
N GLY A 439 -4.33 -4.51 9.64
CA GLY A 439 -3.79 -5.76 10.20
C GLY A 439 -2.70 -6.38 9.32
N TRP A 440 -2.24 -7.58 9.68
CA TRP A 440 -1.05 -8.20 9.09
C TRP A 440 -1.30 -9.01 7.81
N ILE A 441 -2.55 -9.38 7.53
CA ILE A 441 -2.93 -10.21 6.38
C ILE A 441 -3.11 -9.34 5.13
N ASP A 442 -3.91 -8.29 5.25
CA ASP A 442 -4.25 -7.38 4.15
C ASP A 442 -3.04 -6.78 3.41
N PRO A 443 -1.95 -6.29 4.05
CA PRO A 443 -0.79 -5.80 3.33
C PRO A 443 -0.10 -6.88 2.47
N ILE A 444 -0.18 -8.17 2.84
CA ILE A 444 0.34 -9.29 2.05
C ILE A 444 -0.47 -9.41 0.76
N LEU A 445 -1.81 -9.37 0.86
CA LEU A 445 -2.69 -9.38 -0.32
C LEU A 445 -2.44 -8.18 -1.22
N VAL A 446 -2.35 -6.98 -0.65
CA VAL A 446 -2.07 -5.74 -1.38
C VAL A 446 -0.77 -5.85 -2.17
N PHE A 447 0.28 -6.40 -1.56
CA PHE A 447 1.57 -6.58 -2.23
C PHE A 447 1.49 -7.48 -3.46
N PHE A 448 0.78 -8.61 -3.38
CA PHE A 448 0.63 -9.51 -4.52
C PHE A 448 -0.34 -8.97 -5.59
N LEU A 449 -1.30 -8.13 -5.21
CA LEU A 449 -2.27 -7.55 -6.13
C LEU A 449 -1.75 -6.30 -6.86
N ALA A 450 -0.77 -5.59 -6.30
CA ALA A 450 -0.23 -4.39 -6.93
C ALA A 450 0.45 -4.63 -8.29
N PRO A 451 1.33 -5.64 -8.49
CA PRO A 451 1.94 -5.92 -9.78
C PRO A 451 0.95 -6.18 -10.94
N PRO A 452 -0.10 -7.03 -10.82
CA PRO A 452 -1.06 -7.21 -11.91
C PRO A 452 -1.86 -5.93 -12.21
N ILE A 453 -2.19 -5.11 -11.20
CA ILE A 453 -2.81 -3.80 -11.42
C ILE A 453 -1.87 -2.88 -12.22
N ALA A 454 -0.57 -2.89 -11.91
CA ALA A 454 0.43 -2.11 -12.62
C ALA A 454 0.63 -2.56 -14.06
N ILE A 455 0.65 -3.88 -14.30
CA ILE A 455 0.73 -4.46 -15.64
C ILE A 455 -0.52 -4.07 -16.44
N LEU A 456 -1.72 -4.21 -15.86
CA LEU A 456 -2.97 -3.84 -16.51
C LEU A 456 -2.97 -2.34 -16.89
N TRP A 457 -2.57 -1.47 -15.96
CA TRP A 457 -2.45 -0.04 -16.22
C TRP A 457 -1.48 0.26 -17.36
N PHE A 458 -0.31 -0.39 -17.38
CA PHE A 458 0.68 -0.25 -18.44
C PHE A 458 0.15 -0.72 -19.80
N VAL A 459 -0.53 -1.87 -19.85
CA VAL A 459 -1.11 -2.41 -21.08
C VAL A 459 -2.19 -1.48 -21.63
N LEU A 460 -3.12 -1.02 -20.78
CA LEU A 460 -4.16 -0.07 -21.16
C LEU A 460 -3.55 1.26 -21.62
N GLY A 461 -2.53 1.75 -20.91
CA GLY A 461 -1.78 2.95 -21.28
C GLY A 461 -1.05 2.82 -22.62
N ALA A 462 -0.46 1.65 -22.91
CA ALA A 462 0.21 1.37 -24.18
C ALA A 462 -0.78 1.24 -25.35
N VAL A 463 -1.96 0.67 -25.12
CA VAL A 463 -3.05 0.63 -26.11
C VAL A 463 -3.59 2.03 -26.35
N ALA A 464 -3.86 2.79 -25.29
CA ALA A 464 -4.34 4.16 -25.37
C ALA A 464 -3.33 5.09 -26.05
N SER A 465 -2.04 4.98 -25.73
CA SER A 465 -0.99 5.83 -26.32
C SER A 465 -0.79 5.55 -27.81
N ARG A 466 -0.92 4.29 -28.24
CA ARG A 466 -0.97 3.92 -29.67
C ARG A 466 -2.18 4.50 -30.39
N LEU A 467 -3.32 4.59 -29.71
CA LEU A 467 -4.56 5.18 -30.25
C LEU A 467 -4.55 6.73 -30.22
N LEU A 468 -3.91 7.33 -29.21
CA LEU A 468 -3.97 8.78 -28.91
C LEU A 468 -2.66 9.53 -29.22
N LYS A 469 -1.66 8.91 -29.86
CA LYS A 469 -0.32 9.48 -30.15
C LYS A 469 0.33 10.15 -28.93
N GLY A 470 0.28 9.49 -27.78
CA GLY A 470 0.89 9.96 -26.53
C GLY A 470 2.23 9.28 -26.23
N HIS A 471 3.11 9.96 -25.48
CA HIS A 471 4.34 9.36 -24.96
C HIS A 471 4.06 8.47 -23.74
N GLY A 472 4.74 7.34 -23.62
CA GLY A 472 4.60 6.41 -22.49
C GLY A 472 5.13 7.03 -21.19
N SER A 473 4.36 6.90 -20.11
CA SER A 473 4.75 7.38 -18.78
C SER A 473 5.60 6.34 -18.05
N VAL A 474 6.58 6.83 -17.27
CA VAL A 474 7.37 6.02 -16.34
C VAL A 474 6.45 5.48 -15.23
N LEU A 475 6.58 4.19 -14.91
CA LEU A 475 5.73 3.50 -13.95
C LEU A 475 6.22 3.77 -12.51
N GLN A 476 5.36 4.39 -11.70
CA GLN A 476 5.57 4.57 -10.26
C GLN A 476 4.85 3.47 -9.50
N PHE A 477 5.48 2.86 -8.49
CA PHE A 477 4.88 1.71 -7.80
C PHE A 477 3.82 2.12 -6.75
N GLY A 478 4.01 3.25 -6.08
CA GLY A 478 3.11 3.76 -5.03
C GLY A 478 1.62 3.87 -5.39
N PRO A 479 1.24 4.43 -6.56
CA PRO A 479 -0.14 4.47 -7.03
C PRO A 479 -0.79 3.09 -7.14
N HIS A 480 -0.02 2.08 -7.52
CA HIS A 480 -0.54 0.71 -7.69
C HIS A 480 -0.71 0.01 -6.35
N LEU A 481 0.18 0.24 -5.38
CA LEU A 481 -0.04 -0.19 -3.99
C LEU A 481 -1.28 0.46 -3.38
N SER A 482 -1.49 1.76 -3.65
CA SER A 482 -2.67 2.50 -3.17
C SER A 482 -3.96 1.98 -3.81
N ALA A 483 -3.95 1.71 -5.11
CA ALA A 483 -5.08 1.11 -5.83
C ALA A 483 -5.38 -0.31 -5.34
N ALA A 484 -4.34 -1.14 -5.16
CA ALA A 484 -4.47 -2.47 -4.58
C ALA A 484 -5.06 -2.41 -3.17
N THR A 485 -4.64 -1.45 -2.34
CA THR A 485 -5.21 -1.24 -1.00
C THR A 485 -6.69 -0.90 -1.04
N LEU A 486 -7.10 0.03 -1.92
CA LEU A 486 -8.52 0.35 -2.08
C LEU A 486 -9.34 -0.86 -2.57
N LEU A 487 -8.76 -1.69 -3.44
CA LEU A 487 -9.42 -2.90 -3.92
C LEU A 487 -9.57 -3.92 -2.79
N VAL A 488 -8.52 -4.21 -2.02
CA VAL A 488 -8.62 -5.11 -0.86
C VAL A 488 -9.64 -4.56 0.14
N LEU A 489 -9.59 -3.27 0.46
CA LEU A 489 -10.50 -2.63 1.42
C LEU A 489 -11.97 -2.69 1.03
N LEU A 490 -12.29 -2.53 -0.26
CA LEU A 490 -13.68 -2.51 -0.76
C LEU A 490 -14.20 -3.89 -1.20
N PHE A 491 -13.29 -4.82 -1.54
CA PHE A 491 -13.63 -6.08 -2.20
C PHE A 491 -13.02 -7.32 -1.51
N LYS A 492 -12.62 -7.23 -0.22
CA LYS A 492 -12.03 -8.38 0.50
C LYS A 492 -12.93 -9.62 0.47
N GLU A 493 -14.19 -9.50 0.87
CA GLU A 493 -15.12 -10.64 0.94
C GLU A 493 -15.38 -11.29 -0.43
N PRO A 494 -15.69 -10.53 -1.50
CA PRO A 494 -15.79 -11.13 -2.85
C PRO A 494 -14.47 -11.76 -3.32
N LEU A 495 -13.33 -11.13 -3.03
CA LEU A 495 -12.02 -11.65 -3.41
C LEU A 495 -11.70 -12.96 -2.69
N ALA A 496 -12.02 -13.04 -1.39
CA ALA A 496 -11.91 -14.25 -0.60
C ALA A 496 -12.78 -15.37 -1.18
N GLY A 497 -14.04 -15.08 -1.53
CA GLY A 497 -14.93 -16.04 -2.19
C GLY A 497 -14.42 -16.55 -3.54
N VAL A 498 -13.70 -15.72 -4.32
CA VAL A 498 -13.07 -16.15 -5.59
C VAL A 498 -11.79 -16.97 -5.35
N LEU A 499 -11.06 -16.71 -4.27
CA LEU A 499 -9.83 -17.43 -3.90
C LEU A 499 -10.12 -18.75 -3.14
N GLN A 500 -11.29 -18.89 -2.53
CA GLN A 500 -11.72 -20.05 -1.75
C GLN A 500 -11.69 -21.38 -2.57
N PRO A 501 -12.15 -21.44 -3.83
CA PRO A 501 -12.03 -22.65 -4.67
C PRO A 501 -10.59 -23.02 -5.02
N LEU A 502 -9.68 -22.04 -5.08
CA LEU A 502 -8.27 -22.26 -5.42
C LEU A 502 -7.47 -22.79 -4.23
N THR A 503 -7.91 -22.49 -3.01
CA THR A 503 -7.18 -22.80 -1.77
C THR A 503 -7.77 -23.97 -1.00
N GLY A 504 -8.99 -24.41 -1.35
CA GLY A 504 -9.62 -25.62 -0.82
C GLY A 504 -10.01 -25.55 0.66
N ASN A 505 -9.90 -24.37 1.29
CA ASN A 505 -10.18 -24.18 2.71
C ASN A 505 -11.03 -22.91 2.91
N PRO A 506 -12.20 -23.00 3.56
CA PRO A 506 -13.11 -21.86 3.75
C PRO A 506 -12.59 -20.77 4.70
N SER A 507 -11.44 -20.97 5.37
CA SER A 507 -10.90 -20.07 6.40
C SER A 507 -9.64 -19.29 5.98
N VAL A 508 -9.33 -19.23 4.68
CA VAL A 508 -8.00 -18.78 4.22
C VAL A 508 -7.77 -17.27 4.38
N LEU A 509 -8.81 -16.47 4.59
CA LEU A 509 -8.70 -15.03 4.84
C LEU A 509 -9.64 -14.61 5.96
N PRO A 510 -9.22 -14.68 7.24
CA PRO A 510 -9.91 -14.00 8.32
C PRO A 510 -9.75 -12.46 8.24
#